data_AF-A0A352PL12-F1
#
_entry.id   AF-A0A352PL12-F1
#
_cell.length_a   1.000
_cell.length_b   1.000
_cell.length_c   1.000
_cell.angle_alpha   90.00
_cell.angle_beta   90.00
_cell.angle_gamma   90.00
#
_symmetry.space_group_name_H-M   'P 1'
#
loop_
_entity.id
_entity.type
_entity.pdbx_description
1 polymer ?
#
loop_
_entity_poly.entity_id
_entity_poly.type
_entity_poly.pdbx_seq_one_letter_code
_entity_poly.pdbx_strand_id
1 'polypeptide(L)'
;MIVVLTAFGFLMFTQNNKTGNKRDSEASGNLPAPHYQPSPEEEAWAQTHLQDNWNDIANNYPIPSVREAFGHVLDHINSGEVIPNISPTPNAAGQDVQCAVDINELGRQRMNFYLPILRTLSHTLNREAFQDNLINCMVHENVHLEKQPIFSNPRLRFSREAFARTEAEAWCITAELVLIPMRNAGRGDQNDLGSKRALSIFDQVGGDCDDPLWIAFGWEMSPPNPEYNYME
;
A
#
# COMPACT_ATOMS: atom_id res chain seq x y z
N MET A 1 -45.97 13.69 -34.19
CA MET A 1 -46.17 13.10 -32.84
C MET A 1 -44.85 12.49 -32.42
N ILE A 2 -43.99 13.27 -31.75
CA ILE A 2 -43.81 13.37 -30.29
C ILE A 2 -43.22 12.09 -29.67
N VAL A 3 -41.97 12.26 -29.24
CA VAL A 3 -41.09 11.44 -28.40
C VAL A 3 -41.65 11.31 -26.98
N VAL A 4 -41.49 10.15 -26.32
CA VAL A 4 -41.28 10.09 -24.86
C VAL A 4 -40.36 8.91 -24.48
N LEU A 5 -39.25 9.25 -23.84
CA LEU A 5 -38.35 8.39 -23.04
C LEU A 5 -39.03 7.96 -21.73
N THR A 6 -38.78 6.75 -21.26
CA THR A 6 -39.00 6.38 -19.85
C THR A 6 -37.69 5.94 -19.20
N ALA A 7 -37.23 6.81 -18.29
CA ALA A 7 -36.30 6.52 -17.22
C ALA A 7 -36.96 5.61 -16.18
N PHE A 8 -36.21 4.66 -15.61
CA PHE A 8 -36.58 4.00 -14.36
C PHE A 8 -35.74 4.54 -13.21
N GLY A 9 -36.45 5.02 -12.19
CA GLY A 9 -35.93 5.78 -11.07
C GLY A 9 -35.30 4.94 -9.96
N PHE A 10 -34.28 5.54 -9.36
CA PHE A 10 -33.67 5.17 -8.09
C PHE A 10 -34.47 5.84 -6.96
N LEU A 11 -35.07 5.06 -6.06
CA LEU A 11 -35.84 5.57 -4.92
C LEU A 11 -35.04 5.42 -3.62
N MET A 12 -34.61 6.58 -3.10
CA MET A 12 -34.53 7.03 -1.71
C MET A 12 -34.74 6.01 -0.58
N PHE A 13 -33.78 5.96 0.36
CA PHE A 13 -34.06 5.63 1.76
C PHE A 13 -33.71 6.79 2.68
N THR A 14 -34.67 7.12 3.54
CA THR A 14 -34.72 8.23 4.50
C THR A 14 -34.01 7.93 5.82
N GLN A 15 -33.56 9.00 6.48
CA GLN A 15 -33.03 9.02 7.84
C GLN A 15 -34.08 8.83 8.95
N ASN A 16 -33.56 8.39 10.11
CA ASN A 16 -33.99 8.58 11.51
C ASN A 16 -35.13 7.72 12.10
N ASN A 17 -34.80 6.87 13.08
CA ASN A 17 -34.76 7.35 14.47
C ASN A 17 -34.07 6.39 15.47
N LYS A 18 -33.54 7.04 16.51
CA LYS A 18 -32.83 6.51 17.68
C LYS A 18 -33.65 5.47 18.46
N THR A 19 -33.02 4.33 18.76
CA THR A 19 -33.18 3.65 20.06
C THR A 19 -31.78 3.32 20.57
N GLY A 20 -31.48 3.86 21.74
CA GLY A 20 -30.21 3.64 22.41
C GLY A 20 -30.06 2.17 22.81
N ASN A 21 -28.95 1.59 22.43
CA ASN A 21 -28.32 0.54 23.19
C ASN A 21 -26.95 1.04 23.61
N LYS A 22 -26.79 1.23 24.93
CA LYS A 22 -25.49 1.25 25.60
C LYS A 22 -24.75 0.00 25.15
N ARG A 23 -23.77 0.17 24.27
CA ARG A 23 -22.62 -0.74 24.16
C ARG A 23 -21.44 0.07 24.61
N ASP A 24 -21.10 -0.16 25.88
CA ASP A 24 -19.74 -0.27 26.39
C ASP A 24 -18.71 0.56 25.62
N SER A 25 -18.64 1.81 26.08
CA SER A 25 -17.51 2.71 25.92
C SER A 25 -16.28 2.14 26.63
N GLU A 26 -15.72 1.03 26.14
CA GLU A 26 -14.43 0.48 26.58
C GLU A 26 -13.71 -0.16 25.39
N ALA A 27 -13.36 0.66 24.40
CA ALA A 27 -12.32 0.37 23.41
C ALA A 27 -11.67 1.65 22.84
N SER A 28 -11.76 2.79 23.53
CA SER A 28 -10.83 3.92 23.30
C SER A 28 -9.59 3.71 24.17
N GLY A 29 -8.87 2.62 23.91
CA GLY A 29 -7.67 2.24 24.64
C GLY A 29 -6.43 2.56 23.83
N ASN A 30 -5.92 3.78 24.00
CA ASN A 30 -4.56 4.22 23.68
C ASN A 30 -4.04 3.90 22.27
N LEU A 31 -4.04 4.92 21.41
CA LEU A 31 -3.02 5.01 20.37
C LEU A 31 -1.65 4.77 21.04
N PRO A 32 -0.81 3.84 20.54
CA PRO A 32 0.49 3.59 21.14
C PRO A 32 1.30 4.90 21.19
N ALA A 33 1.93 5.12 22.34
CA ALA A 33 2.71 6.30 22.64
C ALA A 33 3.82 6.56 21.59
N PRO A 34 4.23 7.82 21.36
CA PRO A 34 5.20 8.24 20.33
C PRO A 34 6.62 7.67 20.47
N HIS A 35 6.87 6.74 21.41
CA HIS A 35 8.18 6.14 21.69
C HIS A 35 8.06 4.64 22.02
N TYR A 36 7.38 3.86 21.20
CA TYR A 36 7.49 2.40 21.29
C TYR A 36 8.82 1.95 20.68
N GLN A 37 9.63 1.27 21.49
CA GLN A 37 10.87 0.60 21.07
C GLN A 37 10.53 -0.89 20.87
N PRO A 38 10.84 -1.49 19.71
CA PRO A 38 10.65 -2.94 19.53
C PRO A 38 11.41 -3.70 20.62
N SER A 39 10.86 -4.81 21.08
CA SER A 39 11.61 -5.70 21.98
C SER A 39 12.81 -6.33 21.25
N PRO A 40 13.86 -6.78 21.96
CA PRO A 40 14.99 -7.47 21.32
C PRO A 40 14.58 -8.70 20.48
N GLU A 41 13.50 -9.38 20.86
CA GLU A 41 12.94 -10.51 20.10
C GLU A 41 12.32 -10.04 18.77
N GLU A 42 11.65 -8.90 18.79
CA GLU A 42 11.06 -8.26 17.61
C GLU A 42 12.13 -7.73 16.65
N GLU A 43 13.20 -7.14 17.18
CA GLU A 43 14.36 -6.71 16.39
C GLU A 43 15.05 -7.92 15.75
N ALA A 44 15.31 -8.99 16.51
CA ALA A 44 15.93 -10.21 16.00
C ALA A 44 15.06 -10.90 14.93
N TRP A 45 13.74 -10.92 15.13
CA TRP A 45 12.81 -11.45 14.13
C TRP A 45 12.87 -10.64 12.84
N ALA A 46 12.82 -9.31 12.94
CA ALA A 46 12.81 -8.42 11.78
C ALA A 46 14.12 -8.47 10.99
N GLN A 47 15.27 -8.57 11.66
CA GLN A 47 16.56 -8.81 11.01
C GLN A 47 16.55 -10.11 10.21
N THR A 48 16.07 -11.20 10.82
CA THR A 48 16.05 -12.53 10.21
C THR A 48 15.07 -12.64 9.02
N HIS A 49 13.92 -11.96 9.07
CA HIS A 49 12.83 -12.17 8.10
C HIS A 49 12.68 -11.07 7.06
N LEU A 50 13.15 -9.85 7.35
CA LEU A 50 13.08 -8.72 6.43
C LEU A 50 14.45 -8.51 5.76
N GLN A 51 15.50 -8.18 6.53
CA GLN A 51 16.74 -7.66 5.96
C GLN A 51 17.66 -8.75 5.37
N ASP A 52 17.80 -9.90 6.03
CA ASP A 52 18.73 -10.95 5.56
C ASP A 52 18.28 -11.65 4.28
N ASN A 53 17.00 -11.53 3.89
CA ASN A 53 16.43 -12.22 2.74
C ASN A 53 16.39 -11.35 1.47
N TRP A 54 16.61 -10.03 1.57
CA TRP A 54 16.49 -9.12 0.43
C TRP A 54 17.54 -9.38 -0.65
N ASN A 55 18.80 -9.56 -0.26
CA ASN A 55 19.86 -9.88 -1.21
C ASN A 55 19.62 -11.22 -1.91
N ASP A 56 19.05 -12.21 -1.22
CA ASP A 56 18.70 -13.48 -1.86
C ASP A 56 17.57 -13.29 -2.88
N ILE A 57 16.52 -12.53 -2.52
CA ILE A 57 15.43 -12.18 -3.45
C ILE A 57 15.99 -11.48 -4.70
N ALA A 58 16.79 -10.42 -4.52
CA ALA A 58 17.34 -9.64 -5.64
C ALA A 58 18.30 -10.45 -6.55
N ASN A 59 18.87 -11.56 -6.07
CA ASN A 59 19.77 -12.38 -6.87
C ASN A 59 19.12 -13.66 -7.42
N ASN A 60 18.15 -14.22 -6.70
CA ASN A 60 17.67 -15.59 -6.93
C ASN A 60 16.14 -15.70 -7.13
N TYR A 61 15.37 -14.61 -7.01
CA TYR A 61 13.92 -14.67 -7.22
C TYR A 61 13.59 -15.21 -8.63
N PRO A 62 12.68 -16.20 -8.78
CA PRO A 62 12.58 -17.02 -9.99
C PRO A 62 12.08 -16.29 -11.24
N ILE A 63 11.54 -15.08 -11.10
CA ILE A 63 10.99 -14.28 -12.20
C ILE A 63 11.94 -13.11 -12.47
N PRO A 64 12.64 -13.08 -13.63
CA PRO A 64 13.69 -12.08 -13.89
C PRO A 64 13.23 -10.63 -13.80
N SER A 65 12.06 -10.29 -14.36
CA SER A 65 11.55 -8.90 -14.33
C SER A 65 11.22 -8.44 -12.92
N VAL A 66 10.67 -9.34 -12.08
CA VAL A 66 10.40 -9.05 -10.67
C VAL A 66 11.69 -8.87 -9.89
N ARG A 67 12.70 -9.67 -10.21
CA ARG A 67 14.03 -9.56 -9.60
C ARG A 67 14.68 -8.22 -9.95
N GLU A 68 14.59 -7.78 -11.19
CA GLU A 68 15.08 -6.47 -11.64
C GLU A 68 14.34 -5.33 -10.93
N ALA A 69 13.00 -5.36 -10.90
CA ALA A 69 12.19 -4.37 -10.19
C ALA A 69 12.56 -4.28 -8.70
N PHE A 70 12.73 -5.42 -8.03
CA PHE A 70 13.15 -5.46 -6.63
C PHE A 70 14.60 -5.01 -6.44
N GLY A 71 15.49 -5.33 -7.38
CA GLY A 71 16.87 -4.86 -7.40
C GLY A 71 16.97 -3.33 -7.39
N HIS A 72 16.14 -2.65 -8.17
CA HIS A 72 16.05 -1.18 -8.15
C HIS A 72 15.68 -0.62 -6.77
N VAL A 73 14.74 -1.27 -6.06
CA VAL A 73 14.42 -0.88 -4.68
C VAL A 73 15.64 -1.01 -3.76
N LEU A 74 16.39 -2.11 -3.90
CA LEU A 74 17.60 -2.30 -3.10
C LEU A 74 18.71 -1.32 -3.45
N ASP A 75 18.83 -0.89 -4.70
CA ASP A 75 19.80 0.13 -5.10
C ASP A 75 19.54 1.46 -4.38
N HIS A 76 18.27 1.88 -4.26
CA HIS A 76 17.88 3.08 -3.50
C HIS A 76 18.14 2.94 -1.99
N ILE A 77 17.93 1.75 -1.43
CA ILE A 77 18.24 1.47 -0.02
C ILE A 77 19.76 1.49 0.21
N ASN A 78 20.52 0.82 -0.65
CA ASN A 78 21.98 0.67 -0.53
C ASN A 78 22.73 1.97 -0.81
N SER A 79 22.18 2.85 -1.65
CA SER A 79 22.72 4.20 -1.89
C SER A 79 22.49 5.15 -0.71
N GLY A 80 21.56 4.81 0.20
CA GLY A 80 21.13 5.65 1.30
C GLY A 80 20.12 6.73 0.90
N GLU A 81 19.57 6.66 -0.31
CA GLU A 81 18.47 7.52 -0.78
C GLU A 81 17.19 7.24 0.01
N VAL A 82 16.92 5.95 0.28
CA VAL A 82 15.77 5.49 1.07
C VAL A 82 16.26 4.80 2.33
N ILE A 83 15.72 5.22 3.48
CA ILE A 83 16.03 4.59 4.76
C ILE A 83 14.94 3.56 5.11
N PRO A 84 15.26 2.26 5.22
CA PRO A 84 14.32 1.28 5.74
C PRO A 84 14.11 1.52 7.24
N ASN A 85 12.86 1.56 7.66
CA ASN A 85 12.47 1.73 9.05
C ASN A 85 11.50 0.63 9.46
N ILE A 86 11.72 -0.04 10.58
CA ILE A 86 10.76 -1.02 11.11
C ILE A 86 9.88 -0.30 12.12
N SER A 87 8.64 -0.05 11.75
CA SER A 87 7.64 0.56 12.62
C SER A 87 6.98 -0.51 13.48
N PRO A 88 7.04 -0.37 14.81
CA PRO A 88 6.46 -1.35 15.71
C PRO A 88 4.97 -1.11 15.98
N THR A 89 4.44 0.03 15.53
CA THR A 89 3.01 0.36 15.53
C THR A 89 2.43 0.19 14.13
N PRO A 90 1.14 -0.16 13.97
CA PRO A 90 0.44 -0.05 12.68
C PRO A 90 0.50 1.37 12.11
N ASN A 91 0.16 1.55 10.84
CA ASN A 91 0.08 2.91 10.26
C ASN A 91 -0.93 3.77 11.04
N ALA A 92 -0.73 5.10 11.03
CA ALA A 92 -1.56 6.04 11.78
C ALA A 92 -3.03 6.05 11.34
N ALA A 93 -3.31 5.62 10.10
CA ALA A 93 -4.66 5.45 9.56
C ALA A 93 -5.33 4.13 9.97
N GLY A 94 -4.66 3.28 10.77
CA GLY A 94 -5.19 1.97 11.20
C GLY A 94 -5.40 0.99 10.06
N GLN A 95 -4.73 1.20 8.92
CA GLN A 95 -4.83 0.33 7.75
C GLN A 95 -3.91 -0.88 7.93
N ASP A 96 -4.38 -2.05 7.48
CA ASP A 96 -3.61 -3.30 7.39
C ASP A 96 -2.59 -3.25 6.23
N VAL A 97 -1.70 -2.26 6.25
CA VAL A 97 -0.60 -2.12 5.30
C VAL A 97 0.68 -2.69 5.89
N GLN A 98 1.42 -3.46 5.08
CA GLN A 98 2.67 -4.09 5.51
C GLN A 98 3.88 -3.15 5.35
N CYS A 99 3.80 -2.22 4.40
CA CYS A 99 4.78 -1.17 4.19
C CYS A 99 4.10 0.13 3.74
N ALA A 100 4.74 1.27 3.99
CA ALA A 100 4.34 2.59 3.48
C ALA A 100 5.56 3.51 3.35
N VAL A 101 5.52 4.54 2.51
CA VAL A 101 6.57 5.57 2.44
C VAL A 101 6.21 6.89 3.11
N ASP A 102 7.23 7.54 3.68
CA ASP A 102 7.13 8.91 4.20
C ASP A 102 8.45 9.70 4.01
N ILE A 103 8.43 10.97 4.42
CA ILE A 103 9.63 11.79 4.57
C ILE A 103 9.84 12.07 6.06
N ASN A 104 11.04 11.84 6.58
CA ASN A 104 11.39 12.15 7.97
C ASN A 104 11.62 13.65 8.20
N GLU A 105 11.86 14.04 9.45
CA GLU A 105 12.10 15.42 9.87
C GLU A 105 13.35 16.07 9.23
N LEU A 106 14.27 15.26 8.69
CA LEU A 106 15.48 15.71 7.99
C LEU A 106 15.30 15.76 6.47
N GLY A 107 14.09 15.52 5.95
CA GLY A 107 13.82 15.51 4.52
C GLY A 107 14.30 14.24 3.79
N ARG A 108 14.60 13.16 4.52
CA ARG A 108 15.00 11.88 3.93
C ARG A 108 13.79 10.98 3.72
N GLN A 109 13.77 10.31 2.57
CA GLN A 109 12.74 9.34 2.24
C GLN A 109 12.91 8.09 3.12
N ARG A 110 11.80 7.56 3.61
CA ARG A 110 11.78 6.31 4.39
C ARG A 110 10.76 5.35 3.83
N MET A 111 11.11 4.07 3.93
CA MET A 111 10.21 2.96 3.70
C MET A 111 9.94 2.29 5.04
N ASN A 112 8.70 2.43 5.55
CA ASN A 112 8.28 1.97 6.86
C ASN A 112 7.63 0.59 6.77
N PHE A 113 8.24 -0.40 7.41
CA PHE A 113 7.78 -1.77 7.51
C PHE A 113 7.00 -1.96 8.82
N TYR A 114 5.72 -2.28 8.73
CA TYR A 114 4.85 -2.38 9.91
C TYR A 114 4.91 -3.78 10.53
N LEU A 115 5.69 -3.88 11.61
CA LEU A 115 6.04 -5.16 12.24
C LEU A 115 4.83 -6.02 12.65
N PRO A 116 3.76 -5.49 13.28
CA PRO A 116 2.61 -6.33 13.66
C PRO A 116 1.94 -7.01 12.46
N ILE A 117 1.85 -6.30 11.34
CA ILE A 117 1.26 -6.83 10.09
C ILE A 117 2.21 -7.87 9.48
N LEU A 118 3.50 -7.57 9.38
CA LEU A 118 4.50 -8.49 8.84
C LEU A 118 4.60 -9.79 9.65
N ARG A 119 4.53 -9.72 10.99
CA ARG A 119 4.46 -10.91 11.84
C ARG A 119 3.20 -11.73 11.55
N THR A 120 2.04 -11.09 11.49
CA THR A 120 0.76 -11.76 11.21
C THR A 120 0.79 -12.47 9.86
N LEU A 121 1.30 -11.80 8.82
CA LEU A 121 1.46 -12.38 7.49
C LEU A 121 2.43 -13.56 7.50
N SER A 122 3.57 -13.47 8.20
CA SER A 122 4.54 -14.57 8.28
C SER A 122 4.00 -15.84 8.95
N HIS A 123 3.00 -15.71 9.82
CA HIS A 123 2.34 -16.84 10.48
C HIS A 123 1.17 -17.40 9.65
N THR A 124 0.60 -16.58 8.76
CA THR A 124 -0.59 -16.95 7.98
C THR A 124 -0.23 -17.47 6.59
N LEU A 125 0.82 -16.92 5.99
CA LEU A 125 1.28 -17.23 4.66
C LEU A 125 2.41 -18.27 4.71
N ASN A 126 2.52 -19.07 3.65
CA ASN A 126 3.75 -19.81 3.45
C ASN A 126 4.91 -18.84 3.08
N ARG A 127 6.15 -19.33 3.15
CA ARG A 127 7.35 -18.50 2.89
C ARG A 127 7.31 -17.81 1.52
N GLU A 128 6.83 -18.53 0.50
CA GLU A 128 6.77 -18.06 -0.88
C GLU A 128 5.80 -16.87 -1.01
N ALA A 129 4.58 -17.03 -0.49
CA ALA A 129 3.55 -15.99 -0.49
C ALA A 129 3.92 -14.79 0.40
N PHE A 130 4.59 -15.02 1.53
CA PHE A 130 5.12 -13.93 2.36
C PHE A 130 6.14 -13.08 1.58
N GLN A 131 7.06 -13.74 0.87
CA GLN A 131 8.02 -13.04 0.01
C GLN A 131 7.33 -12.27 -1.13
N ASP A 132 6.33 -12.86 -1.78
CA ASP A 132 5.59 -12.20 -2.86
C ASP A 132 4.90 -10.92 -2.40
N ASN A 133 4.23 -10.98 -1.25
CA ASN A 133 3.58 -9.81 -0.66
C ASN A 133 4.62 -8.73 -0.32
N LEU A 134 5.76 -9.09 0.27
CA LEU A 134 6.82 -8.14 0.61
C LEU A 134 7.40 -7.46 -0.64
N ILE A 135 7.71 -8.23 -1.69
CA ILE A 135 8.24 -7.69 -2.95
C ILE A 135 7.25 -6.73 -3.59
N ASN A 136 6.00 -7.15 -3.72
CA ASN A 136 4.95 -6.33 -4.33
C ASN A 136 4.82 -4.97 -3.64
N CYS A 137 4.75 -4.97 -2.31
CA CYS A 137 4.57 -3.73 -1.58
C CYS A 137 5.83 -2.87 -1.56
N MET A 138 7.03 -3.45 -1.45
CA MET A 138 8.26 -2.67 -1.57
C MET A 138 8.41 -2.01 -2.95
N VAL A 139 8.03 -2.71 -4.02
CA VAL A 139 8.04 -2.12 -5.38
C VAL A 139 6.97 -1.03 -5.50
N HIS A 140 5.74 -1.26 -5.02
CA HIS A 140 4.68 -0.25 -4.99
C HIS A 140 5.10 1.03 -4.29
N GLU A 141 5.65 0.88 -3.09
CA GLU A 141 6.17 2.00 -2.30
C GLU A 141 7.35 2.70 -3.00
N ASN A 142 8.22 1.97 -3.70
CA ASN A 142 9.29 2.59 -4.48
C ASN A 142 8.76 3.41 -5.67
N VAL A 143 7.68 2.96 -6.33
CA VAL A 143 7.03 3.74 -7.40
C VAL A 143 6.52 5.07 -6.83
N HIS A 144 5.98 5.09 -5.61
CA HIS A 144 5.61 6.35 -4.96
C HIS A 144 6.79 7.30 -4.84
N LEU A 145 7.93 6.83 -4.33
CA LEU A 145 9.13 7.63 -4.14
C LEU A 145 9.69 8.22 -5.45
N GLU A 146 9.65 7.45 -6.53
CA GLU A 146 10.16 7.88 -7.84
C GLU A 146 9.22 8.81 -8.59
N LYS A 147 7.91 8.59 -8.49
CA LYS A 147 6.92 9.22 -9.38
C LYS A 147 6.13 10.33 -8.71
N GLN A 148 5.89 10.26 -7.40
CA GLN A 148 5.05 11.24 -6.75
C GLN A 148 5.84 12.45 -6.27
N PRO A 149 5.52 13.67 -6.75
CA PRO A 149 6.33 14.83 -6.41
C PRO A 149 6.30 15.19 -4.92
N ILE A 150 5.32 14.70 -4.14
CA ILE A 150 5.27 14.90 -2.68
C ILE A 150 6.52 14.34 -1.98
N PHE A 151 7.06 13.23 -2.47
CA PHE A 151 8.26 12.60 -1.90
C PHE A 151 9.57 13.27 -2.33
N SER A 152 9.51 14.17 -3.32
CA SER A 152 10.62 15.04 -3.73
C SER A 152 10.51 16.45 -3.12
N ASN A 153 9.31 16.87 -2.72
CA ASN A 153 9.04 18.18 -2.16
C ASN A 153 7.96 18.11 -1.07
N PRO A 154 8.35 17.94 0.22
CA PRO A 154 7.39 17.80 1.33
C PRO A 154 6.54 19.05 1.59
N ARG A 155 6.86 20.19 0.96
CA ARG A 155 6.06 21.41 1.06
C ARG A 155 4.95 21.49 0.02
N LEU A 156 4.95 20.57 -0.96
CA LEU A 156 3.95 20.53 -2.00
C LEU A 156 2.63 20.01 -1.42
N ARG A 157 1.57 20.80 -1.57
CA ARG A 157 0.21 20.39 -1.22
C ARG A 157 -0.45 19.76 -2.43
N PHE A 158 -1.21 18.70 -2.21
CA PHE A 158 -1.95 17.99 -3.25
C PHE A 158 -3.44 18.06 -2.97
N SER A 159 -4.25 18.11 -4.02
CA SER A 159 -5.68 17.78 -3.84
C SER A 159 -5.79 16.29 -3.59
N ARG A 160 -6.87 15.86 -2.91
CA ARG A 160 -7.16 14.44 -2.72
C ARG A 160 -7.28 13.70 -4.06
N GLU A 161 -7.83 14.36 -5.07
CA GLU A 161 -7.91 13.81 -6.43
C GLU A 161 -6.51 13.58 -7.02
N ALA A 162 -5.59 14.54 -6.88
CA ALA A 162 -4.24 14.38 -7.39
C ALA A 162 -3.52 13.20 -6.69
N PHE A 163 -3.72 13.05 -5.37
CA PHE A 163 -3.17 11.93 -4.61
C PHE A 163 -3.77 10.57 -5.04
N ALA A 164 -5.10 10.51 -5.25
CA ALA A 164 -5.75 9.30 -5.75
C ALA A 164 -5.26 8.91 -7.16
N ARG A 165 -4.98 9.87 -8.04
CA ARG A 165 -4.40 9.60 -9.36
C ARG A 165 -2.99 9.04 -9.27
N THR A 166 -2.18 9.59 -8.37
CA THR A 166 -0.82 9.08 -8.17
C THR A 166 -0.79 7.71 -7.48
N GLU A 167 -1.81 7.37 -6.68
CA GLU A 167 -2.01 6.03 -6.13
C GLU A 167 -2.41 5.03 -7.23
N ALA A 168 -3.32 5.44 -8.11
CA ALA A 168 -3.73 4.66 -9.27
C ALA A 168 -2.54 4.34 -10.20
N GLU A 169 -1.70 5.35 -10.49
CA GLU A 169 -0.48 5.18 -11.28
C GLU A 169 0.49 4.18 -10.61
N ALA A 170 0.70 4.28 -9.29
CA ALA A 170 1.57 3.37 -8.57
C ALA A 170 1.10 1.91 -8.64
N TRP A 171 -0.19 1.66 -8.43
CA TRP A 171 -0.75 0.31 -8.54
C TRP A 171 -0.71 -0.24 -9.96
N CYS A 172 -0.99 0.61 -10.95
CA CYS A 172 -0.94 0.26 -12.37
C CYS A 172 0.48 -0.18 -12.78
N ILE A 173 1.51 0.63 -12.45
CA ILE A 173 2.91 0.31 -12.72
C ILE A 173 3.34 -0.94 -11.96
N THR A 174 2.97 -1.07 -10.68
CA THR A 174 3.29 -2.27 -9.87
C THR A 174 2.67 -3.53 -10.45
N ALA A 175 1.44 -3.43 -10.98
CA ALA A 175 0.79 -4.55 -11.63
C ALA A 175 1.61 -5.05 -12.83
N GLU A 176 2.11 -4.14 -13.66
CA GLU A 176 2.95 -4.47 -14.82
C GLU A 176 4.31 -5.04 -14.44
N LEU A 177 4.99 -4.43 -13.47
CA LEU A 177 6.34 -4.83 -13.07
C LEU A 177 6.36 -6.13 -12.27
N VAL A 178 5.34 -6.37 -11.44
CA VAL A 178 5.36 -7.42 -10.42
C VAL A 178 4.19 -8.37 -10.52
N LEU A 179 2.95 -7.88 -10.35
CA LEU A 179 1.80 -8.75 -10.14
C LEU A 179 1.49 -9.64 -11.34
N ILE A 180 1.55 -9.09 -12.55
CA ILE A 180 1.29 -9.83 -13.79
C ILE A 180 2.40 -10.84 -14.08
N PRO A 181 3.70 -10.48 -14.02
CA PRO A 181 4.77 -11.46 -14.10
C PRO A 181 4.65 -12.59 -13.06
N MET A 182 4.34 -12.27 -11.80
CA MET A 182 4.08 -13.27 -10.75
C MET A 182 2.94 -14.22 -11.15
N ARG A 183 1.78 -13.66 -11.51
CA ARG A 183 0.61 -14.46 -11.94
C ARG A 183 0.94 -15.37 -13.11
N ASN A 184 1.63 -14.85 -14.12
CA ASN A 184 2.00 -15.61 -15.32
C ASN A 184 2.97 -16.75 -15.03
N ALA A 185 3.78 -16.63 -13.97
CA ALA A 185 4.66 -17.67 -13.47
C ALA A 185 3.98 -18.62 -12.45
N GLY A 186 2.68 -18.45 -12.19
CA GLY A 186 1.93 -19.26 -11.21
C GLY A 186 2.16 -18.87 -9.75
N ARG A 187 2.59 -17.64 -9.48
CA ARG A 187 2.81 -17.07 -8.14
C ARG A 187 1.80 -15.97 -7.79
N GLY A 188 1.80 -15.51 -6.54
CA GLY A 188 0.94 -14.42 -6.08
C GLY A 188 -0.53 -14.78 -5.82
N ASP A 189 -0.85 -16.06 -5.66
CA ASP A 189 -2.21 -16.56 -5.37
C ASP A 189 -2.76 -16.04 -4.02
N GLN A 190 -1.86 -15.85 -3.06
CA GLN A 190 -2.14 -15.35 -1.71
C GLN A 190 -1.77 -13.87 -1.54
N ASN A 191 -1.75 -13.10 -2.62
CA ASN A 191 -1.59 -11.66 -2.52
C ASN A 191 -2.74 -11.02 -1.72
N ASP A 192 -2.46 -9.87 -1.13
CA ASP A 192 -3.40 -9.02 -0.42
C ASP A 192 -4.57 -8.54 -1.32
N LEU A 193 -5.57 -7.92 -0.70
CA LEU A 193 -6.78 -7.48 -1.40
C LEU A 193 -6.51 -6.37 -2.42
N GLY A 194 -5.58 -5.45 -2.15
CA GLY A 194 -5.19 -4.40 -3.08
C GLY A 194 -4.56 -4.97 -4.34
N SER A 195 -3.64 -5.92 -4.18
CA SER A 195 -3.02 -6.65 -5.30
C SER A 195 -4.03 -7.43 -6.15
N LYS A 196 -4.97 -8.14 -5.50
CA LYS A 196 -6.05 -8.86 -6.20
C LYS A 196 -6.95 -7.89 -6.97
N ARG A 197 -7.21 -6.71 -6.39
CA ARG A 197 -8.00 -5.66 -7.03
C ARG A 197 -7.27 -5.07 -8.23
N ALA A 198 -5.98 -4.75 -8.12
CA ALA A 198 -5.14 -4.29 -9.23
C ALA A 198 -5.11 -5.29 -10.40
N LEU A 199 -4.88 -6.58 -10.12
CA LEU A 199 -4.92 -7.63 -11.15
C LEU A 199 -6.29 -7.69 -11.86
N SER A 200 -7.38 -7.60 -11.09
CA SER A 200 -8.74 -7.59 -11.65
C SER A 200 -9.02 -6.38 -12.53
N ILE A 201 -8.45 -5.20 -12.21
CA ILE A 201 -8.59 -4.00 -13.04
C ILE A 201 -7.78 -4.16 -14.33
N PHE A 202 -6.54 -4.64 -14.22
CA PHE A 202 -5.70 -4.89 -15.39
C PHE A 202 -6.36 -5.85 -16.39
N ASP A 203 -7.04 -6.90 -15.93
CA ASP A 203 -7.75 -7.82 -16.82
C ASP A 203 -8.91 -7.18 -17.59
N GLN A 204 -9.44 -6.05 -17.10
CA GLN A 204 -10.55 -5.33 -17.72
C GLN A 204 -10.07 -4.22 -18.68
N VAL A 205 -9.05 -3.46 -18.28
CA VAL A 205 -8.64 -2.24 -19.00
C VAL A 205 -7.13 -2.18 -19.32
N GLY A 206 -6.37 -3.19 -18.92
CA GLY A 206 -4.92 -3.25 -19.13
C GLY A 206 -4.15 -2.20 -18.31
N GLY A 207 -3.00 -1.80 -18.85
CA GLY A 207 -2.08 -0.83 -18.26
C GLY A 207 -2.39 0.64 -18.56
N ASP A 208 -3.62 0.97 -18.95
CA ASP A 208 -4.04 2.36 -19.15
C ASP A 208 -4.31 3.02 -17.78
N CYS A 209 -3.28 3.54 -17.13
CA CYS A 209 -3.39 4.09 -15.77
C CYS A 209 -4.33 5.30 -15.66
N ASP A 210 -4.70 5.92 -16.79
CA ASP A 210 -5.68 7.01 -16.85
C ASP A 210 -7.13 6.52 -16.95
N ASP A 211 -7.36 5.21 -17.07
CA ASP A 211 -8.69 4.63 -17.11
C ASP A 211 -9.46 4.93 -15.81
N PRO A 212 -10.76 5.29 -15.89
CA PRO A 212 -11.58 5.57 -14.71
C PRO A 212 -11.60 4.47 -13.65
N LEU A 213 -11.40 3.18 -14.01
CA LEU A 213 -11.31 2.09 -13.04
C LEU A 213 -10.05 2.16 -12.18
N TRP A 214 -8.90 2.53 -12.77
CA TRP A 214 -7.68 2.75 -12.01
C TRP A 214 -7.82 3.95 -11.09
N ILE A 215 -8.35 5.06 -11.58
CA ILE A 215 -8.57 6.27 -10.77
C ILE A 215 -9.51 5.96 -9.60
N ALA A 216 -10.62 5.24 -9.84
CA ALA A 216 -11.54 4.83 -8.79
C ALA A 216 -10.85 3.96 -7.72
N PHE A 217 -9.98 3.04 -8.13
CA PHE A 217 -9.19 2.25 -7.20
C PHE A 217 -8.20 3.09 -6.40
N GLY A 218 -7.54 4.07 -7.02
CA GLY A 218 -6.71 5.04 -6.32
C GLY A 218 -7.47 5.80 -5.22
N TRP A 219 -8.76 6.13 -5.45
CA TRP A 219 -9.63 6.72 -4.42
C TRP A 219 -9.96 5.76 -3.27
N GLU A 220 -10.14 4.47 -3.56
CA GLU A 220 -10.35 3.41 -2.56
C GLU A 220 -9.12 3.25 -1.66
N MET A 221 -7.92 3.29 -2.28
CA MET A 221 -6.63 3.12 -1.61
C MET A 221 -6.13 4.40 -0.93
N SER A 222 -6.72 5.56 -1.26
CA SER A 222 -6.42 6.88 -0.67
C SER A 222 -7.58 7.40 0.21
N PRO A 223 -7.89 6.75 1.35
CA PRO A 223 -8.90 7.27 2.25
C PRO A 223 -8.47 8.64 2.79
N PRO A 224 -9.42 9.48 3.24
CA PRO A 224 -9.09 10.75 3.86
C PRO A 224 -8.17 10.53 5.07
N ASN A 225 -6.90 10.90 4.95
CA ASN A 225 -5.95 10.87 6.05
C ASN A 225 -5.76 12.31 6.58
N PRO A 226 -6.05 12.58 7.87
CA PRO A 226 -5.83 13.90 8.47
C PRO A 226 -4.36 14.34 8.49
N GLU A 227 -3.40 13.44 8.28
CA GLU A 227 -1.98 13.74 8.18
C GLU A 227 -1.59 14.31 6.81
N TYR A 228 -2.39 14.07 5.77
CA TYR A 228 -2.17 14.67 4.46
C TYR A 228 -2.79 16.07 4.41
N ASN A 229 -1.94 17.08 4.16
CA ASN A 229 -2.36 18.46 3.94
C ASN A 229 -3.04 18.61 2.57
N TYR A 230 -4.27 18.11 2.45
CA TYR A 230 -5.07 18.33 1.26
C TYR A 230 -5.32 19.83 1.04
N MET A 231 -5.21 20.29 -0.21
CA MET A 231 -5.77 21.59 -0.56
C MET A 231 -7.30 21.49 -0.50
N GLU A 232 -7.93 22.38 0.27
CA GLU A 232 -9.39 22.59 0.26
C GLU A 232 -9.89 23.02 -1.13
#